data_AF-A0A536XZJ8-F1
#
_entry.id   AF-A0A536XZJ8-F1
#
_cell.length_a   1.000
_cell.length_b   1.000
_cell.length_c   1.000
_cell.angle_alpha   90.00
_cell.angle_beta   90.00
_cell.angle_gamma   90.00
#
_symmetry.space_group_name_H-M   'P 1'
#
loop_
_entity.id
_entity.type
_entity.pdbx_description
1 polymer ?
#
loop_
_entity_poly.entity_id
_entity_poly.type
_entity_poly.pdbx_seq_one_letter_code
_entity_poly.pdbx_strand_id
1 'polypeptide(L)'
;MRTNTIGAKYLMIGVILAAFIAVLVAVVRTTPASAHIVQGAAAALIQPVVALVVLTAIVGLLMVVYRNVAVIRGTATGRYFRTFTADQPAEWVERPARTYMNLLELPVLFYVVCLLMLETGRFDSVQVSLAWVFVITRYVHAFIYIGFNHLLLRFTAFLTGVITLAVIWTRLAGQNLN
;
A
#
# COMPACT_ATOMS: atom_id res chain seq x y z
N MET A 1 30.18 -8.10 -22.05
CA MET A 1 29.27 -9.20 -21.66
C MET A 1 28.67 -8.88 -20.28
N ARG A 2 27.54 -8.15 -20.22
CA ARG A 2 26.91 -7.70 -18.95
C ARG A 2 25.41 -7.41 -19.16
N THR A 3 24.66 -8.42 -19.62
CA THR A 3 23.22 -8.28 -19.98
C THR A 3 22.27 -9.23 -19.23
N ASN A 4 22.78 -10.16 -18.42
CA ASN A 4 21.94 -11.15 -17.72
C ASN A 4 21.42 -10.73 -16.32
N THR A 5 21.82 -9.55 -15.81
CA THR A 5 21.49 -9.17 -14.43
C THR A 5 20.10 -8.56 -14.27
N ILE A 6 19.54 -7.98 -15.33
CA ILE A 6 18.21 -7.36 -15.30
C ILE A 6 17.14 -8.46 -15.39
N GLY A 7 17.24 -9.36 -16.38
CA GLY A 7 16.29 -10.47 -16.57
C GLY A 7 16.18 -11.37 -15.34
N ALA A 8 17.31 -11.71 -14.70
CA ALA A 8 17.32 -12.52 -13.48
C ALA A 8 16.55 -11.86 -12.31
N LYS A 9 16.63 -10.53 -12.16
CA LYS A 9 15.91 -9.80 -11.11
C LYS A 9 14.40 -9.80 -11.34
N TYR A 10 13.95 -9.61 -12.58
CA TYR A 10 12.53 -9.69 -12.92
C TYR A 10 11.97 -11.11 -12.82
N LEU A 11 12.77 -12.12 -13.17
CA LEU A 11 12.39 -13.52 -12.98
C LEU A 11 12.20 -13.83 -11.49
N MET A 12 13.14 -13.44 -10.64
CA MET A 12 13.04 -13.61 -9.19
C MET A 12 11.78 -12.94 -8.62
N ILE A 13 11.47 -11.72 -9.07
CA ILE A 13 10.24 -11.02 -8.70
C ILE A 13 9.00 -11.79 -9.15
N GLY A 14 8.98 -12.27 -10.39
CA GLY A 14 7.90 -13.08 -10.91
C GLY A 14 7.68 -14.34 -10.07
N VAL A 15 8.74 -15.01 -9.65
CA VAL A 15 8.67 -16.19 -8.76
C VAL A 15 8.10 -15.82 -7.39
N ILE A 16 8.56 -14.72 -6.77
CA ILE A 16 8.04 -14.25 -5.47
C ILE A 16 6.55 -13.94 -5.57
N LEU A 17 6.13 -13.24 -6.62
CA LEU A 17 4.74 -12.89 -6.84
C LEU A 17 3.88 -14.13 -7.13
N ALA A 18 4.38 -15.07 -7.94
CA ALA A 18 3.69 -16.33 -8.22
C ALA A 18 3.53 -17.18 -6.96
N ALA A 19 4.56 -17.27 -6.11
CA ALA A 19 4.49 -17.95 -4.83
C ALA A 19 3.47 -17.27 -3.89
N PHE A 20 3.49 -15.94 -3.82
CA PHE A 20 2.50 -15.18 -3.05
C PHE A 20 1.07 -15.41 -3.54
N ILE A 21 0.84 -15.38 -4.86
CA ILE A 21 -0.46 -15.68 -5.47
C ILE A 21 -0.88 -17.12 -5.17
N ALA A 22 0.03 -18.09 -5.27
CA ALA A 22 -0.27 -19.49 -4.97
C ALA A 22 -0.68 -19.67 -3.49
N VAL A 23 0.02 -19.02 -2.56
CA VAL A 23 -0.33 -19.00 -1.14
C VAL A 23 -1.69 -18.34 -0.93
N LEU A 24 -1.94 -17.18 -1.55
CA LEU A 24 -3.24 -16.50 -1.47
C LEU A 24 -4.38 -17.39 -1.98
N VAL A 25 -4.21 -18.00 -3.15
CA VAL A 25 -5.20 -18.91 -3.74
C VAL A 25 -5.44 -20.12 -2.84
N ALA A 26 -4.38 -20.69 -2.26
CA ALA A 26 -4.51 -21.79 -1.32
C ALA A 26 -5.32 -21.37 -0.09
N VAL A 27 -4.96 -20.26 0.56
CA VAL A 27 -5.66 -19.72 1.75
C VAL A 27 -7.15 -19.44 1.46
N VAL A 28 -7.44 -18.83 0.30
CA VAL A 28 -8.82 -18.50 -0.10
C VAL A 28 -9.63 -19.75 -0.41
N ARG A 29 -9.03 -20.78 -1.03
CA ARG A 29 -9.70 -22.04 -1.36
C ARG A 29 -9.93 -22.93 -0.14
N THR A 30 -8.98 -22.99 0.78
CA THR A 30 -9.07 -23.82 1.98
C THR A 30 -9.97 -23.22 3.05
N THR A 31 -10.23 -21.91 2.99
CA THR A 31 -11.15 -21.22 3.91
C THR A 31 -12.46 -20.89 3.18
N PRO A 32 -13.48 -21.77 3.23
CA PRO A 32 -14.79 -21.47 2.67
C PRO A 32 -15.32 -20.15 3.24
N ALA A 33 -16.11 -19.42 2.46
CA ALA A 33 -16.79 -18.18 2.88
C ALA A 33 -17.88 -18.44 3.93
N SER A 34 -17.73 -19.49 4.74
CA SER A 34 -18.64 -19.90 5.79
C SER A 34 -18.33 -19.13 7.07
N ALA A 35 -19.12 -18.08 7.28
CA ALA A 35 -19.64 -17.56 8.54
C ALA A 35 -18.87 -17.92 9.83
N HIS A 36 -17.66 -17.42 10.00
CA HIS A 36 -17.19 -17.06 11.33
C HIS A 36 -17.18 -15.54 11.42
N ILE A 37 -18.36 -14.99 11.76
CA ILE A 37 -18.49 -13.63 12.30
C ILE A 37 -17.57 -13.59 13.51
N VAL A 38 -16.47 -12.86 13.43
CA VAL A 38 -15.61 -12.60 14.60
C VAL A 38 -16.48 -11.84 15.60
N GLN A 39 -16.97 -12.46 16.67
CA GLN A 39 -17.74 -11.72 17.69
C GLN A 39 -16.81 -10.69 18.34
N GLY A 40 -17.16 -9.39 18.29
CA GLY A 40 -16.23 -8.27 18.56
C GLY A 40 -15.56 -7.66 17.30
N ALA A 41 -16.05 -8.07 16.11
CA ALA A 41 -15.52 -7.93 14.77
C ALA A 41 -14.96 -6.56 14.36
N ALA A 42 -15.68 -5.48 14.68
CA ALA A 42 -15.42 -4.17 14.07
C ALA A 42 -14.02 -3.65 14.43
N ALA A 43 -13.60 -3.82 15.69
CA ALA A 43 -12.30 -3.38 16.15
C ALA A 43 -11.15 -4.02 15.36
N ALA A 44 -11.27 -5.31 15.01
CA ALA A 44 -10.24 -6.04 14.28
C ALA A 44 -10.02 -5.50 12.85
N LEU A 45 -11.07 -4.96 12.22
CA LEU A 45 -10.97 -4.32 10.91
C LEU A 45 -10.66 -2.82 10.98
N ILE A 46 -11.07 -2.15 12.07
CA ILE A 46 -10.73 -0.74 12.32
C ILE A 46 -9.22 -0.58 12.58
N GLN A 47 -8.58 -1.53 13.27
CA GLN A 47 -7.14 -1.47 13.54
C GLN A 47 -6.25 -1.27 12.29
N PRO A 48 -6.35 -2.08 11.22
CA PRO A 48 -5.58 -1.86 10.00
C PRO A 48 -5.96 -0.55 9.30
N VAL A 49 -7.23 -0.11 9.36
CA VAL A 49 -7.66 1.20 8.83
C VAL A 49 -6.93 2.34 9.56
N VAL A 50 -6.93 2.32 10.90
CA VAL A 50 -6.22 3.32 11.71
C VAL A 50 -4.72 3.30 11.44
N ALA A 51 -4.11 2.11 11.35
CA ALA A 51 -2.69 1.99 11.02
C ALA A 51 -2.36 2.65 9.67
N LEU A 52 -3.20 2.49 8.66
CA LEU A 52 -2.99 3.13 7.37
C LEU A 52 -3.16 4.66 7.42
N VAL A 53 -4.14 5.15 8.17
CA VAL A 53 -4.31 6.61 8.41
C VAL A 53 -3.08 7.19 9.10
N VAL A 54 -2.53 6.49 10.10
CA VAL A 54 -1.30 6.89 10.79
C VAL A 54 -0.12 6.95 9.81
N LEU A 55 0.04 5.96 8.94
CA LEU A 55 1.08 5.99 7.90
C LEU A 55 0.91 7.21 6.98
N THR A 56 -0.31 7.48 6.50
CA THR A 56 -0.59 8.64 5.64
C THR A 56 -0.26 9.95 6.35
N ALA A 57 -0.64 10.09 7.63
CA ALA A 57 -0.33 11.27 8.44
C ALA A 57 1.20 11.45 8.62
N ILE A 58 1.93 10.37 8.93
CA ILE A 58 3.40 10.39 9.07
C ILE A 58 4.05 10.84 7.76
N VAL A 59 3.66 10.24 6.63
CA VAL A 59 4.24 10.58 5.32
C VAL A 59 3.88 12.01 4.89
N GLY A 60 2.67 12.47 5.20
CA GLY A 60 2.25 13.86 4.99
C GLY A 60 3.08 14.85 5.81
N LEU A 61 3.35 14.53 7.07
CA LEU A 61 4.23 15.33 7.92
C LEU A 61 5.66 15.35 7.39
N LEU A 62 6.21 14.19 6.98
CA LEU A 62 7.53 14.10 6.37
C LEU A 62 7.64 14.96 5.11
N MET A 63 6.61 14.97 4.26
CA MET A 63 6.55 15.86 3.09
C MET A 63 6.66 17.33 3.48
N VAL A 64 5.89 17.77 4.47
CA VAL A 64 5.93 19.16 4.95
C VAL A 64 7.31 19.51 5.50
N VAL A 65 7.87 18.66 6.35
CA VAL A 65 9.19 18.85 6.96
C VAL A 65 10.27 18.95 5.87
N TYR A 66 10.30 18.02 4.92
CA TYR A 66 11.36 17.95 3.92
C TYR A 66 11.33 19.15 2.98
N ARG A 67 10.14 19.59 2.56
CA ARG A 67 9.97 20.78 1.73
C ARG A 67 10.39 22.05 2.47
N ASN A 68 9.96 22.22 3.72
CA ASN A 68 10.34 23.38 4.53
C ASN A 68 11.85 23.43 4.78
N VAL A 69 12.48 22.31 5.14
CA VAL A 69 13.93 22.21 5.32
C VAL A 69 14.66 22.57 4.03
N ALA A 70 14.17 22.12 2.87
CA ALA A 70 14.79 22.42 1.59
C ALA A 70 14.70 23.92 1.24
N VAL A 71 13.59 24.58 1.56
CA VAL A 71 13.42 26.03 1.36
C VAL A 71 14.30 26.83 2.31
N ILE A 72 14.30 26.47 3.60
CA ILE A 72 15.11 27.15 4.63
C ILE A 72 16.61 27.05 4.32
N ARG A 73 17.06 25.89 3.80
CA ARG A 73 18.45 25.67 3.41
C ARG A 73 18.82 26.25 2.04
N GLY A 74 17.87 26.87 1.33
CA GLY A 74 18.09 27.40 -0.02
C GLY A 74 18.32 26.32 -1.09
N THR A 75 18.07 25.05 -0.79
CA THR A 75 18.18 23.94 -1.77
C THR A 75 16.90 23.75 -2.59
N ALA A 76 15.85 24.50 -2.29
CA ALA A 76 14.60 24.59 -3.04
C ALA A 76 14.06 26.01 -2.96
N THR A 77 13.42 26.50 -4.03
CA THR A 77 12.83 27.84 -4.02
C THR A 77 11.33 27.75 -3.73
N GLY A 78 10.77 28.64 -2.90
CA GLY A 78 9.32 28.70 -2.68
C GLY A 78 8.49 28.86 -3.97
N ARG A 79 9.08 29.47 -5.01
CA ARG A 79 8.51 29.55 -6.36
C ARG A 79 8.27 28.16 -6.97
N TYR A 80 9.17 27.20 -6.75
CA TYR A 80 9.00 25.83 -7.24
C TYR A 80 7.70 25.22 -6.70
N PHE A 81 7.43 25.32 -5.40
CA PHE A 81 6.21 24.75 -4.82
C PHE A 81 4.94 25.52 -5.18
N ARG A 82 5.06 26.75 -5.70
CA ARG A 82 3.92 27.56 -6.15
C ARG A 82 3.49 27.22 -7.57
N THR A 83 4.45 27.00 -8.47
CA THR A 83 4.17 26.82 -9.91
C THR A 83 4.56 25.46 -10.46
N PHE A 84 5.39 24.69 -9.75
CA PHE A 84 6.04 23.45 -10.21
C PHE A 84 6.81 23.59 -11.53
N THR A 85 7.13 24.82 -11.95
CA THR A 85 7.85 25.13 -13.19
C THR A 85 9.24 25.70 -13.00
N ALA A 86 9.62 26.01 -11.75
CA ALA A 86 10.98 26.43 -11.42
C ALA A 86 11.92 25.21 -11.35
N ASP A 87 13.19 25.46 -11.04
CA ASP A 87 14.19 24.40 -10.91
C ASP A 87 13.76 23.35 -9.88
N GLN A 88 13.79 22.09 -10.32
CA GLN A 88 13.34 20.96 -9.52
C GLN A 88 14.32 20.73 -8.36
N PRO A 89 13.83 20.62 -7.12
CA PRO A 89 14.66 20.32 -5.97
C PRO A 89 15.20 18.89 -6.06
N ALA A 90 16.21 18.62 -5.24
CA ALA A 90 16.79 17.30 -5.12
C ALA A 90 15.72 16.23 -4.83
N GLU A 91 15.91 15.04 -5.39
CA GLU A 91 14.89 13.99 -5.43
C GLU A 91 14.33 13.64 -4.03
N TRP A 92 15.18 13.67 -3.00
CA TRP A 92 14.80 13.36 -1.62
C TRP A 92 13.70 14.28 -1.09
N VAL A 93 13.58 15.52 -1.59
CA VAL A 93 12.55 16.49 -1.20
C VAL A 93 11.17 16.07 -1.69
N GLU A 94 11.11 15.46 -2.88
CA GLU A 94 9.85 15.08 -3.54
C GLU A 94 9.46 13.62 -3.30
N ARG A 95 10.36 12.76 -2.79
CA ARG A 95 10.06 11.36 -2.47
C ARG A 95 8.89 11.21 -1.48
N PRO A 96 8.82 11.94 -0.35
CA PRO A 96 7.66 11.87 0.54
C PRO A 96 6.38 12.38 -0.12
N ALA A 97 6.44 13.42 -0.94
CA ALA A 97 5.28 13.95 -1.66
C ALA A 97 4.68 12.91 -2.63
N ARG A 98 5.53 12.26 -3.43
CA ARG A 98 5.10 11.18 -4.33
C ARG A 98 4.57 9.96 -3.58
N THR A 99 5.19 9.63 -2.44
CA THR A 99 4.72 8.55 -1.57
C THR A 99 3.34 8.88 -0.96
N TYR A 100 3.15 10.13 -0.53
CA TYR A 100 1.88 10.62 0.00
C TYR A 100 0.75 10.50 -1.03
N MET A 101 0.98 10.96 -2.27
CA MET A 101 -0.01 10.81 -3.34
C MET A 101 -0.35 9.34 -3.61
N ASN A 102 0.65 8.46 -3.63
CA ASN A 102 0.40 7.01 -3.79
C ASN A 102 -0.44 6.42 -2.65
N LEU A 103 -0.26 6.90 -1.41
CA LEU A 103 -1.06 6.52 -0.26
C LEU A 103 -2.50 7.09 -0.29
N LEU A 104 -2.81 8.00 -1.21
CA LEU A 104 -4.16 8.53 -1.40
C LEU A 104 -4.90 7.92 -2.60
N GLU A 105 -4.22 7.15 -3.45
CA GLU A 105 -4.84 6.52 -4.62
C GLU A 105 -5.40 5.13 -4.28
N LEU A 106 -4.53 4.16 -3.99
CA LEU A 106 -4.96 2.78 -3.72
C LEU A 106 -5.66 2.61 -2.37
N PRO A 107 -5.19 3.22 -1.27
CA PRO A 107 -5.85 3.13 0.02
C PRO A 107 -7.32 3.58 0.04
N VAL A 108 -7.76 4.42 -0.88
CA VAL A 108 -9.18 4.81 -0.98
C VAL A 108 -10.06 3.59 -1.22
N LEU A 109 -9.66 2.70 -2.15
CA LEU A 109 -10.38 1.46 -2.41
C LEU A 109 -10.33 0.49 -1.22
N PHE A 110 -9.28 0.55 -0.40
CA PHE A 110 -9.19 -0.21 0.84
C PHE A 110 -10.13 0.33 1.91
N TYR A 111 -10.19 1.65 2.11
CA TYR A 111 -11.13 2.23 3.06
C TYR A 111 -12.58 1.91 2.69
N VAL A 112 -12.92 1.98 1.39
CA VAL A 112 -14.26 1.64 0.90
C VAL A 112 -14.61 0.18 1.21
N VAL A 113 -13.74 -0.78 0.89
CA VAL A 113 -14.05 -2.20 1.15
C VAL A 113 -14.16 -2.49 2.65
N CYS A 114 -13.33 -1.87 3.49
CA CYS A 114 -13.44 -2.02 4.94
C CYS A 114 -14.75 -1.43 5.49
N LEU A 115 -15.19 -0.28 4.98
CA LEU A 115 -16.47 0.31 5.37
C LEU A 115 -17.65 -0.56 4.95
N LEU A 116 -17.63 -1.12 3.74
CA LEU A 116 -18.66 -2.07 3.27
C LEU A 116 -18.68 -3.35 4.10
N MET A 117 -17.51 -3.88 4.48
CA MET A 117 -17.42 -5.03 5.38
C MET A 117 -18.02 -4.72 6.76
N LEU A 118 -17.77 -3.53 7.31
CA LEU A 118 -18.35 -3.10 8.58
C LEU A 118 -19.86 -2.89 8.50
N GLU A 119 -20.34 -2.29 7.41
CA GLU A 119 -21.76 -1.99 7.19
C GLU A 119 -22.57 -3.27 6.96
N THR A 120 -22.12 -4.13 6.06
CA THR A 120 -22.79 -5.42 5.79
C THR A 120 -22.66 -6.39 6.97
N GLY A 121 -21.69 -6.16 7.86
CA GLY A 121 -21.30 -7.09 8.92
C GLY A 121 -20.74 -8.41 8.39
N ARG A 122 -20.48 -8.52 7.09
CA ARG A 122 -20.05 -9.76 6.40
C ARG A 122 -18.57 -9.70 6.14
N PHE A 123 -17.81 -10.22 7.10
CA PHE A 123 -16.40 -10.50 6.91
C PHE A 123 -15.89 -11.63 7.80
N ASP A 124 -14.74 -12.19 7.42
CA ASP A 124 -14.08 -13.29 8.13
C ASP A 124 -12.64 -12.96 8.54
N SER A 125 -12.01 -13.88 9.27
CA SER A 125 -10.64 -13.77 9.74
C SER A 125 -9.61 -13.69 8.61
N VAL A 126 -9.92 -14.23 7.43
CA VAL A 126 -9.05 -14.14 6.25
C VAL A 126 -9.02 -12.72 5.73
N GLN A 127 -10.17 -12.05 5.60
CA GLN A 127 -10.22 -10.66 5.17
C GLN A 127 -9.52 -9.72 6.16
N VAL A 128 -9.62 -9.98 7.47
CA VAL A 128 -8.87 -9.22 8.49
C VAL A 128 -7.37 -9.42 8.32
N SER A 129 -6.92 -10.66 8.09
CA SER A 129 -5.51 -10.96 7.85
C SER A 129 -4.99 -10.30 6.57
N LEU A 130 -5.78 -10.34 5.50
CA LEU A 130 -5.47 -9.68 4.23
C LEU A 130 -5.42 -8.16 4.38
N ALA A 131 -6.29 -7.56 5.22
CA ALA A 131 -6.24 -6.14 5.51
C ALA A 131 -4.90 -5.74 6.15
N TRP A 132 -4.39 -6.53 7.10
CA TRP A 132 -3.06 -6.31 7.67
C TRP A 132 -1.93 -6.50 6.66
N VAL A 133 -2.00 -7.53 5.81
CA VAL A 133 -1.04 -7.72 4.71
C VAL A 133 -1.02 -6.49 3.81
N PHE A 134 -2.18 -5.97 3.41
CA PHE A 134 -2.29 -4.76 2.61
C PHE A 134 -1.59 -3.58 3.30
N VAL A 135 -1.89 -3.31 4.57
CA VAL A 135 -1.25 -2.24 5.36
C VAL A 135 0.26 -2.41 5.39
N ILE A 136 0.78 -3.61 5.70
CA ILE A 136 2.21 -3.89 5.74
C ILE A 136 2.87 -3.59 4.38
N THR A 137 2.23 -3.96 3.26
CA THR A 137 2.78 -3.61 1.93
C THR A 137 2.90 -2.11 1.72
N ARG A 138 1.98 -1.30 2.28
CA ARG A 138 2.03 0.16 2.20
C ARG A 138 3.18 0.73 3.02
N TYR A 139 3.40 0.20 4.23
CA TYR A 139 4.55 0.57 5.06
C TYR A 139 5.88 0.26 4.35
N VAL A 140 6.01 -0.96 3.81
CA VAL A 140 7.20 -1.40 3.07
C VAL A 140 7.42 -0.53 1.83
N HIS A 141 6.37 -0.27 1.05
CA HIS A 141 6.45 0.60 -0.12
C HIS A 141 6.91 2.02 0.24
N ALA A 142 6.30 2.63 1.26
CA ALA A 142 6.64 3.97 1.72
C ALA A 142 8.10 4.04 2.23
N PHE A 143 8.53 3.04 3.01
CA PHE A 143 9.91 2.97 3.50
C PHE A 143 10.93 2.88 2.36
N ILE A 144 10.70 1.98 1.38
CA ILE A 144 11.59 1.83 0.22
C ILE A 144 11.63 3.13 -0.59
N TYR A 145 10.49 3.75 -0.84
CA TYR A 145 10.42 4.94 -1.69
C TYR A 145 11.10 6.14 -1.03
N ILE A 146 10.81 6.41 0.25
CA ILE A 146 11.39 7.55 0.97
C ILE A 146 12.88 7.34 1.24
N GLY A 147 13.30 6.13 1.64
CA GLY A 147 14.68 5.83 2.01
C GLY A 147 15.64 5.81 0.82
N PHE A 148 15.65 4.70 0.08
CA PHE A 148 16.68 4.41 -0.93
C PHE A 148 16.16 4.26 -2.36
N ASN A 149 14.84 4.38 -2.57
CA ASN A 149 14.14 4.37 -3.86
C ASN A 149 14.58 3.23 -4.82
N HIS A 150 14.55 1.99 -4.34
CA HIS A 150 14.85 0.84 -5.20
C HIS A 150 13.62 0.44 -6.03
N LEU A 151 13.62 0.79 -7.33
CA LEU A 151 12.50 0.64 -8.27
C LEU A 151 11.81 -0.73 -8.20
N LEU A 152 12.60 -1.81 -8.28
CA LEU A 152 12.05 -3.15 -8.31
C LEU A 152 11.36 -3.56 -7.00
N LEU A 153 11.90 -3.12 -5.86
CA LEU A 153 11.35 -3.48 -4.55
C LEU A 153 10.08 -2.68 -4.24
N ARG A 154 10.04 -1.41 -4.67
CA ARG A 154 8.79 -0.64 -4.58
C ARG A 154 7.74 -1.20 -5.53
N PHE A 155 8.11 -1.63 -6.74
CA PHE A 155 7.15 -2.24 -7.66
C PHE A 155 6.56 -3.55 -7.11
N THR A 156 7.37 -4.43 -6.51
CA THR A 156 6.86 -5.65 -5.87
C THR A 156 5.93 -5.34 -4.71
N ALA A 157 6.32 -4.46 -3.78
CA ALA A 157 5.48 -4.07 -2.66
C ALA A 157 4.15 -3.44 -3.13
N PHE A 158 4.21 -2.62 -4.17
CA PHE A 158 3.03 -2.02 -4.78
C PHE A 158 2.07 -3.10 -5.31
N LEU A 159 2.57 -4.01 -6.15
CA LEU A 159 1.76 -5.02 -6.83
C LEU A 159 1.22 -6.09 -5.86
N THR A 160 2.00 -6.50 -4.86
CA THR A 160 1.54 -7.38 -3.77
C THR A 160 0.33 -6.77 -3.06
N GLY A 161 0.35 -5.46 -2.77
CA GLY A 161 -0.80 -4.78 -2.18
C GLY A 161 -2.01 -4.70 -3.12
N VAL A 162 -1.80 -4.46 -4.42
CA VAL A 162 -2.90 -4.46 -5.42
C VAL A 162 -3.59 -5.82 -5.48
N ILE A 163 -2.81 -6.91 -5.57
CA ILE A 163 -3.35 -8.28 -5.60
C ILE A 163 -4.11 -8.59 -4.31
N THR A 164 -3.53 -8.23 -3.16
CA THR A 164 -4.17 -8.44 -1.85
C THR A 164 -5.52 -7.73 -1.79
N LEU A 165 -5.56 -6.46 -2.20
CA LEU A 165 -6.79 -5.66 -2.20
C LEU A 165 -7.85 -6.25 -3.16
N ALA A 166 -7.44 -6.68 -4.35
CA ALA A 166 -8.35 -7.34 -5.29
C ALA A 166 -8.98 -8.60 -4.69
N VAL A 167 -8.22 -9.40 -3.94
CA VAL A 167 -8.73 -10.59 -3.25
C VAL A 167 -9.74 -10.24 -2.14
N ILE A 168 -9.50 -9.16 -1.38
CA ILE A 168 -10.46 -8.69 -0.37
C ILE A 168 -11.79 -8.35 -1.03
N TRP A 169 -11.76 -7.64 -2.16
CA TRP A 169 -12.94 -7.25 -2.93
C TRP A 169 -13.70 -8.45 -3.51
N THR A 170 -13.01 -9.41 -4.14
CA THR A 170 -13.67 -10.58 -4.71
C THR A 170 -14.30 -11.47 -3.64
N ARG A 171 -13.66 -11.56 -2.46
CA ARG A 171 -14.21 -12.30 -1.32
C ARG A 171 -15.45 -11.61 -0.74
N LEU A 172 -15.43 -10.28 -0.59
CA LEU A 172 -16.61 -9.52 -0.18
C LEU A 172 -17.76 -9.68 -1.18
N ALA A 173 -17.48 -9.57 -2.48
CA ALA A 173 -18.47 -9.76 -3.53
C ALA A 173 -19.09 -11.15 -3.46
N GLY A 174 -18.27 -12.19 -3.29
CA GLY A 174 -18.74 -13.57 -3.15
C GLY A 174 -19.59 -13.82 -1.90
N GLN A 175 -19.42 -13.03 -0.84
CA GLN A 175 -20.22 -13.12 0.38
C GLN A 175 -21.56 -12.39 0.30
N ASN A 176 -21.71 -11.40 -0.61
CA ASN A 176 -22.88 -10.51 -0.69
C ASN A 176 -23.74 -10.71 -1.94
N LEU A 177 -23.17 -11.22 -3.03
CA LEU A 177 -23.86 -11.40 -4.32
C LEU A 177 -24.32 -12.83 -4.58
N ASN A 178 -23.97 -13.78 -3.70
CA ASN A 178 -24.42 -15.17 -3.72
C ASN A 178 -25.32 -15.44 -2.51
#